data_AF-A0A350W6F6-F1
#
_entry.id   AF-A0A350W6F6-F1
#
_cell.length_a   1.000
_cell.length_b   1.000
_cell.length_c   1.000
_cell.angle_alpha   90.00
_cell.angle_beta   90.00
_cell.angle_gamma   90.00
#
_symmetry.space_group_name_H-M   'P 1'
#
loop_
_entity.id
_entity.type
_entity.pdbx_description
1 polymer ?
#
loop_
_entity_poly.entity_id
_entity_poly.type
_entity_poly.pdbx_seq_one_letter_code
_entity_poly.pdbx_strand_id
1 'polypeptide(L)'
;MKETLIYKLNKHNIYYISTPSYGFYILVPFTDYTDTNIVLRLKGNYQSYDLNKNSLESVTEELINYYKSIDNYNVTLVLPIFYDGILDRIRTVEDLVLYQRLDGYLGNIFNNAYAFLTKNNIKVNSNIY
;
A
#
# COMPACT_ATOMS: atom_id res chain seq x y z
N MET A 1 7.29 0.32 13.34
CA MET A 1 6.97 -0.11 11.97
C MET A 1 8.16 -0.81 11.38
N LYS A 2 7.96 -1.87 10.61
CA LYS A 2 9.03 -2.57 9.89
C LYS A 2 8.90 -2.27 8.41
N GLU A 3 9.97 -1.76 7.80
CA GLU A 3 10.11 -1.54 6.36
C GLU A 3 10.83 -2.75 5.76
N THR A 4 10.35 -3.30 4.65
CA THR A 4 10.96 -4.46 3.98
C THR A 4 10.86 -4.29 2.48
N LEU A 5 11.99 -4.35 1.77
CA LEU A 5 11.97 -4.41 0.30
C LEU A 5 11.49 -5.80 -0.13
N ILE A 6 10.43 -5.84 -0.93
CA ILE A 6 9.83 -7.09 -1.44
C ILE A 6 10.42 -7.43 -2.80
N TYR A 7 10.43 -6.45 -3.70
CA TYR A 7 10.88 -6.66 -5.08
C TYR A 7 11.29 -5.34 -5.74
N LYS A 8 12.13 -5.42 -6.78
CA LYS A 8 12.51 -4.27 -7.62
C LYS A 8 11.97 -4.50 -9.03
N LEU A 9 11.05 -3.64 -9.46
CA LEU A 9 10.65 -3.54 -10.87
C LEU A 9 11.67 -2.68 -11.63
N ASN A 10 11.39 -2.37 -12.90
CA ASN A 10 12.33 -1.60 -13.72
C ASN A 10 12.43 -0.15 -13.25
N LYS A 11 11.30 0.46 -12.87
CA LYS A 11 11.25 1.88 -12.46
C LYS A 11 10.81 2.10 -11.02
N HIS A 12 10.19 1.10 -10.40
CA HIS A 12 9.71 1.17 -9.03
C HIS A 12 10.24 0.04 -8.14
N ASN A 13 10.38 0.33 -6.86
CA ASN A 13 10.60 -0.67 -5.82
C ASN A 13 9.29 -0.93 -5.08
N ILE A 14 9.01 -2.19 -4.77
CA ILE A 14 7.88 -2.60 -3.95
C ILE A 14 8.39 -2.81 -2.53
N TYR A 15 7.90 -2.01 -1.59
CA TYR A 15 8.17 -2.19 -0.17
C TYR A 15 6.90 -2.66 0.55
N TYR A 16 7.11 -3.37 1.65
CA TYR A 16 6.09 -3.70 2.63
C TYR A 16 6.38 -2.96 3.93
N ILE A 17 5.38 -2.26 4.44
CA ILE A 17 5.43 -1.55 5.71
C ILE A 17 4.40 -2.20 6.64
N SER A 18 4.86 -2.77 7.74
CA SER A 18 4.00 -3.50 8.67
C SER A 18 3.95 -2.89 10.08
N THR A 19 2.76 -2.98 10.66
CA THR A 19 2.42 -2.73 12.06
C THR A 19 1.79 -3.99 12.66
N PRO A 20 1.53 -4.04 13.98
CA PRO A 20 0.77 -5.13 14.59
C PRO A 20 -0.69 -5.24 14.10
N SER A 21 -1.30 -4.17 13.61
CA SER A 21 -2.75 -4.13 13.31
C SER A 21 -3.08 -4.11 11.81
N TYR A 22 -2.15 -3.63 10.99
CA TYR A 22 -2.28 -3.56 9.54
C TYR A 22 -0.90 -3.57 8.88
N GLY A 23 -0.88 -3.91 7.60
CA GLY A 23 0.27 -3.73 6.72
C GLY A 23 -0.14 -2.98 5.48
N PHE A 24 0.83 -2.50 4.71
CA PHE A 24 0.56 -2.01 3.36
C PHE A 24 1.78 -2.18 2.47
N TYR A 25 1.53 -2.46 1.20
CA TYR A 25 2.56 -2.36 0.17
C TYR A 25 2.59 -0.94 -0.36
N ILE A 26 3.79 -0.44 -0.64
CA ILE A 26 4.01 0.85 -1.28
C ILE A 26 4.91 0.63 -2.50
N LEU A 27 4.39 1.01 -3.67
CA LEU A 27 5.15 1.05 -4.93
C LEU A 27 5.84 2.40 -5.03
N VAL A 28 7.17 2.44 -5.05
CA VAL A 28 7.96 3.65 -4.86
C VAL A 28 8.84 3.88 -6.07
N PRO A 29 8.77 5.04 -6.75
CA PRO A 29 9.69 5.39 -7.82
C PRO A 29 11.16 5.29 -7.40
N PHE A 30 12.02 4.72 -8.25
CA PHE A 30 13.41 4.47 -7.89
C PHE A 30 14.44 5.16 -8.80
N THR A 31 14.13 5.46 -10.06
CA THR A 31 15.13 6.00 -11.01
C THR A 31 14.68 7.22 -11.79
N ASP A 32 13.41 7.30 -12.17
CA ASP A 32 12.97 8.22 -13.22
C ASP A 32 12.12 9.40 -12.70
N TYR A 33 11.73 9.38 -11.43
CA TYR A 33 10.79 10.34 -10.86
C TYR A 33 11.29 10.90 -9.52
N THR A 34 11.23 12.23 -9.38
CA THR A 34 11.62 12.94 -8.14
C THR A 34 10.42 13.44 -7.34
N ASP A 35 9.24 13.39 -7.95
CA ASP A 35 7.95 13.71 -7.36
C ASP A 35 6.93 12.64 -7.75
N THR A 36 5.84 12.50 -7.00
CA THR A 36 4.80 11.51 -7.27
C THR A 36 3.48 11.87 -6.59
N ASN A 37 2.40 11.19 -6.98
CA ASN A 37 1.11 11.21 -6.28
C ASN A 37 0.94 9.91 -5.49
N ILE A 38 0.35 9.99 -4.28
CA ILE A 38 -0.04 8.81 -3.51
C ILE A 38 -1.44 8.39 -3.94
N VAL A 39 -1.58 7.15 -4.40
CA VAL A 39 -2.88 6.54 -4.73
C VAL A 39 -3.13 5.37 -3.79
N LEU A 40 -4.15 5.49 -2.94
CA LEU A 40 -4.56 4.40 -2.05
C LEU A 40 -5.57 3.51 -2.77
N ARG A 41 -5.30 2.20 -2.83
CA ARG A 41 -6.19 1.22 -3.47
C ARG A 41 -6.69 0.19 -2.48
N LEU A 42 -8.00 0.19 -2.22
CA LEU A 42 -8.66 -0.88 -1.47
C LEU A 42 -9.08 -2.01 -2.41
N LYS A 43 -8.43 -3.18 -2.30
CA LYS A 43 -8.78 -4.36 -3.11
C LYS A 43 -9.69 -5.31 -2.33
N GLY A 44 -10.70 -5.85 -3.01
CA GLY A 44 -11.59 -6.85 -2.42
C GLY A 44 -10.88 -8.18 -2.11
N ASN A 45 -9.90 -8.57 -2.91
CA ASN A 45 -9.08 -9.76 -2.71
C ASN A 45 -7.78 -9.47 -1.92
N TYR A 46 -7.81 -8.50 -0.99
CA TYR A 46 -6.62 -8.09 -0.23
C TYR A 46 -5.96 -9.25 0.54
N GLN A 47 -6.74 -10.29 0.89
CA GLN A 47 -6.26 -11.46 1.60
C GLN A 47 -5.19 -12.25 0.82
N SER A 48 -5.20 -12.20 -0.52
CA SER A 48 -4.17 -12.83 -1.37
C SER A 48 -2.79 -12.18 -1.20
N TYR A 49 -2.74 -10.98 -0.64
CA TYR A 49 -1.50 -10.22 -0.41
C TYR A 49 -1.09 -10.24 1.07
N ASP A 50 -1.80 -10.96 1.95
CA ASP A 50 -1.50 -11.01 3.37
C ASP A 50 -0.37 -12.02 3.66
N LEU A 51 0.80 -11.53 4.06
CA LEU A 51 1.96 -12.36 4.42
C LEU A 51 1.77 -13.17 5.71
N ASN A 52 0.72 -12.91 6.49
CA ASN A 52 0.37 -13.76 7.62
C ASN A 52 -0.40 -15.03 7.18
N LYS A 53 -0.91 -15.04 5.94
CA LYS A 53 -1.75 -16.11 5.39
C LYS A 53 -1.13 -16.82 4.19
N ASN A 54 -0.19 -16.18 3.49
CA ASN A 54 0.40 -16.66 2.25
C ASN A 54 1.93 -16.59 2.32
N SER A 55 2.60 -17.37 1.46
CA SER A 55 4.06 -17.33 1.35
C SER A 55 4.55 -16.03 0.72
N LEU A 56 5.77 -15.61 1.06
CA LEU A 56 6.40 -14.43 0.45
C LEU A 56 6.49 -14.56 -1.07
N GLU A 57 6.80 -15.75 -1.57
CA GLU A 57 6.92 -16.04 -3.00
C GLU A 57 5.58 -15.78 -3.73
N SER A 58 4.50 -16.40 -3.28
CA SER A 58 3.17 -16.25 -3.88
C SER A 58 2.69 -14.80 -3.84
N VAL A 59 2.88 -14.11 -2.71
CA VAL A 59 2.52 -12.70 -2.59
C VAL A 59 3.36 -11.82 -3.52
N THR A 60 4.66 -12.12 -3.66
CA THR A 60 5.56 -11.36 -4.54
C THR A 60 5.15 -11.50 -6.00
N GLU A 61 4.80 -12.71 -6.46
CA GLU A 61 4.30 -12.94 -7.82
C GLU A 61 3.00 -12.17 -8.09
N GLU A 62 2.06 -12.20 -7.15
CA GLU A 62 0.81 -11.43 -7.23
C GLU A 62 1.06 -9.91 -7.31
N LEU A 63 2.01 -9.39 -6.52
CA LEU A 63 2.39 -7.97 -6.55
C LEU A 63 3.07 -7.59 -7.87
N ILE A 64 3.98 -8.42 -8.38
CA ILE A 64 4.62 -8.19 -9.69
C ILE A 64 3.56 -8.16 -10.79
N ASN A 65 2.67 -9.15 -10.82
CA ASN A 65 1.59 -9.23 -11.80
C ASN A 65 0.64 -8.03 -11.74
N TYR A 66 0.40 -7.52 -10.53
CA TYR A 66 -0.44 -6.36 -10.32
C TYR A 66 0.26 -5.05 -10.71
N TYR A 67 1.52 -4.87 -10.35
CA TYR A 67 2.25 -3.61 -10.53
C TYR A 67 2.94 -3.45 -11.89
N LYS A 68 3.18 -4.54 -12.63
CA LYS A 68 3.86 -4.47 -13.95
C LYS A 68 3.19 -3.52 -14.94
N SER A 69 1.86 -3.39 -14.89
CA SER A 69 1.12 -2.50 -15.81
C SER A 69 1.24 -1.03 -15.43
N ILE A 70 1.62 -0.72 -14.18
CA ILE A 70 1.76 0.64 -13.69
C ILE A 70 3.22 1.08 -13.49
N ASP A 71 4.19 0.18 -13.68
CA ASP A 71 5.62 0.48 -13.50
C ASP A 71 6.13 1.62 -14.40
N ASN A 72 5.45 1.92 -15.50
CA ASN A 72 5.83 3.02 -16.41
C ASN A 72 5.14 4.36 -16.11
N TYR A 73 4.36 4.46 -15.03
CA TYR A 73 3.66 5.69 -14.65
C TYR A 73 4.31 6.33 -13.44
N ASN A 74 4.33 7.66 -13.38
CA ASN A 74 4.75 8.37 -12.18
C ASN A 74 3.63 8.32 -11.11
N VAL A 75 3.54 7.21 -10.38
CA VAL A 75 2.55 7.02 -9.33
C VAL A 75 3.10 6.17 -8.20
N THR A 76 2.80 6.56 -6.96
CA THR A 76 3.00 5.70 -5.80
C THR A 76 1.68 5.06 -5.42
N LEU A 77 1.53 3.77 -5.74
CA LEU A 77 0.35 3.02 -5.33
C LEU A 77 0.57 2.40 -3.95
N VAL A 78 -0.36 2.67 -3.04
CA VAL A 78 -0.43 2.10 -1.69
C VAL A 78 -1.54 1.06 -1.64
N LEU A 79 -1.21 -0.17 -1.27
CA LEU A 79 -2.14 -1.30 -1.14
C LEU A 79 -2.24 -1.72 0.33
N PRO A 80 -3.27 -1.27 1.06
CA PRO A 80 -3.54 -1.67 2.44
C PRO A 80 -3.91 -3.14 2.61
N ILE A 81 -3.45 -3.73 3.71
CA ILE A 81 -3.80 -5.06 4.20
C ILE A 81 -4.28 -4.93 5.65
N PHE A 82 -5.54 -5.26 5.90
CA PHE A 82 -6.14 -5.19 7.23
C PHE A 82 -6.31 -6.60 7.80
N TYR A 83 -5.60 -6.90 8.89
CA TYR A 83 -5.57 -8.25 9.45
C TYR A 83 -6.88 -8.65 10.17
N ASP A 84 -7.68 -7.66 10.57
CA ASP A 84 -8.93 -7.83 11.33
C ASP A 84 -10.18 -8.05 10.46
N GLY A 85 -10.02 -8.17 9.14
CA GLY A 85 -11.15 -8.41 8.24
C GLY A 85 -12.04 -7.20 7.99
N ILE A 86 -11.61 -5.98 8.36
CA ILE A 86 -12.50 -4.80 8.36
C ILE A 86 -13.16 -4.54 7.00
N LEU A 87 -12.46 -4.77 5.88
CA LEU A 87 -13.01 -4.56 4.53
C LEU A 87 -14.18 -5.49 4.19
N ASP A 88 -14.16 -6.73 4.67
CA ASP A 88 -15.25 -7.68 4.45
C ASP A 88 -16.47 -7.31 5.32
N ARG A 89 -16.21 -6.81 6.53
CA ARG A 89 -17.25 -6.42 7.50
C ARG A 89 -18.00 -5.16 7.07
N ILE A 90 -17.30 -4.12 6.60
CA ILE A 90 -17.96 -2.87 6.16
C ILE A 90 -18.83 -3.02 4.91
N ARG A 91 -18.70 -4.14 4.18
CA ARG A 91 -19.55 -4.48 3.03
C ARG A 91 -20.87 -5.12 3.41
N THR A 92 -20.93 -5.69 4.62
CA THR A 92 -22.06 -6.51 5.08
C THR A 92 -22.80 -5.88 6.25
N VAL A 93 -22.19 -4.90 6.92
CA VAL A 93 -22.74 -4.25 8.11
C VAL A 93 -22.55 -2.73 8.01
N GLU A 94 -23.63 -1.98 8.20
CA GLU A 94 -23.58 -0.54 8.42
C GLU A 94 -23.28 -0.27 9.91
N ASP A 95 -22.00 -0.09 10.24
CA ASP A 95 -21.54 0.18 11.61
C ASP A 95 -20.57 1.36 11.62
N LEU A 96 -20.99 2.46 12.25
CA LEU A 96 -20.21 3.68 12.36
C LEU A 96 -18.83 3.45 13.01
N VAL A 97 -18.74 2.53 13.97
CA VAL A 97 -17.48 2.22 14.66
C VAL A 97 -16.50 1.54 13.69
N LEU A 98 -16.99 0.71 12.77
CA LEU A 98 -16.15 0.11 11.73
C LEU A 98 -15.66 1.16 10.73
N TYR A 99 -16.51 2.08 10.30
CA TYR A 99 -16.10 3.15 9.39
C TYR A 99 -15.06 4.07 10.04
N GLN A 100 -15.25 4.46 11.30
CA GLN A 100 -14.28 5.26 12.05
C GLN A 100 -12.94 4.54 12.21
N ARG A 101 -12.95 3.23 12.47
CA ARG A 101 -11.71 2.45 12.57
C ARG A 101 -10.99 2.35 11.22
N LEU A 102 -11.74 2.14 10.14
CA LEU A 102 -11.17 2.13 8.79
C LEU A 102 -10.54 3.48 8.46
N ASP A 103 -11.25 4.59 8.71
CA ASP A 103 -10.74 5.95 8.52
C ASP A 103 -9.43 6.17 9.28
N GLY A 104 -9.39 5.76 10.55
CA GLY A 104 -8.17 5.80 11.36
C GLY A 104 -7.01 5.00 10.77
N TYR A 105 -7.26 3.82 10.20
CA TYR A 105 -6.21 3.07 9.50
C TYR A 105 -5.77 3.78 8.22
N LEU A 106 -6.69 4.28 7.41
CA LEU A 106 -6.38 4.96 6.15
C LEU A 106 -5.54 6.21 6.38
N GLY A 107 -5.91 7.03 7.37
CA GLY A 107 -5.14 8.22 7.74
C GLY A 107 -3.72 7.86 8.19
N ASN A 108 -3.56 6.83 9.01
CA ASN A 108 -2.24 6.35 9.42
C ASN A 108 -1.42 5.82 8.23
N ILE A 109 -2.03 5.02 7.35
CA ILE A 109 -1.36 4.47 6.16
C ILE A 109 -0.88 5.60 5.25
N PHE A 110 -1.73 6.59 4.99
CA PHE A 110 -1.38 7.73 4.15
C PHE A 110 -0.21 8.53 4.74
N ASN A 111 -0.27 8.85 6.03
CA ASN A 111 0.80 9.57 6.73
C ASN A 111 2.13 8.78 6.71
N ASN A 112 2.07 7.46 6.88
CA ASN A 112 3.26 6.61 6.83
C ASN A 112 3.83 6.49 5.41
N ALA A 113 2.98 6.43 4.39
CA ALA A 113 3.42 6.46 2.99
C ALA A 113 4.11 7.79 2.66
N TYR A 114 3.53 8.92 3.07
CA TYR A 114 4.14 10.23 2.92
C TYR A 114 5.50 10.33 3.64
N ALA A 115 5.57 9.89 4.90
CA ALA A 115 6.81 9.88 5.67
C ALA A 115 7.88 8.98 5.03
N PHE A 116 7.49 7.82 4.49
CA PHE A 116 8.40 6.93 3.78
C PHE A 116 8.96 7.57 2.51
N LEU A 117 8.11 8.17 1.67
CA LEU A 117 8.54 8.81 0.42
C LEU A 117 9.48 9.99 0.69
N THR A 118 9.13 10.87 1.63
CA THR A 118 9.94 12.04 1.98
C THR A 118 11.30 11.67 2.58
N LYS A 119 11.35 10.64 3.43
CA LYS A 119 12.61 10.05 3.94
C LYS A 119 13.51 9.55 2.80
N ASN A 120 12.93 9.12 1.68
CA ASN A 120 13.64 8.66 0.49
C ASN A 120 13.81 9.76 -0.58
N ASN A 121 13.67 11.04 -0.21
CA ASN A 121 13.82 12.21 -1.09
C ASN A 121 12.85 12.26 -2.29
N ILE A 122 11.69 11.61 -2.17
CA ILE A 122 10.63 11.69 -3.17
C ILE A 122 9.61 12.73 -2.72
N LYS A 123 9.37 13.75 -3.54
CA LYS A 123 8.37 14.78 -3.25
C LYS A 123 6.97 14.23 -3.49
N VAL A 124 6.05 14.52 -2.59
CA VAL A 124 4.64 14.16 -2.79
C VAL A 124 3.90 15.40 -3.26
N ASN A 125 3.26 15.30 -4.42
CA ASN A 125 2.45 16.37 -4.96
C ASN A 125 1.19 16.52 -4.09
N SER A 126 0.92 17.76 -3.67
CA SER A 126 -0.23 18.10 -2.81
C SER A 126 -1.52 18.34 -3.58
N ASN A 127 -1.48 18.29 -4.91
CA ASN A 127 -2.64 18.56 -5.75
C ASN A 127 -3.55 17.34 -5.77
N ILE A 128 -4.75 17.51 -5.23
CA ILE A 128 -5.86 16.56 -5.37
C ILE A 128 -6.58 16.95 -6.67
N TYR A 129 -6.46 16.12 -7.71
CA TYR A 129 -7.20 16.27 -8.97
C TYR A 129 -8.47 15.42 -8.95
#